data_AF-A0A2V9IBG8-F1
#
_entry.id   AF-A0A2V9IBG8-F1
#
_cell.length_a   1.000
_cell.length_b   1.000
_cell.length_c   1.000
_cell.angle_alpha   90.00
_cell.angle_beta   90.00
_cell.angle_gamma   90.00
#
_symmetry.space_group_name_H-M   'P 1'
#
loop_
_entity.id
_entity.type
_entity.pdbx_description
1 polymer ?
#
loop_
_entity_poly.entity_id
_entity_poly.type
_entity_poly.pdbx_seq_one_letter_code
_entity_poly.pdbx_strand_id
1 'polypeptide(L)'
;MLPLSDFPALDAALNAASALLLSLGFLFIRRKQVGAHKLCMLSAFSTSTLFLICYLWYHAHHGVTRFAGRGLVRAFYLTLLGSHTILAVVIVPLALVTLYRALRERFALHRRIARWTLPLWLYVSATGVIVYWMLYHLYR
;
A
#
# COMPACT_ATOMS: atom_id res chain seq x y z
N MET A 1 20.21 11.28 -10.72
CA MET A 1 18.73 11.38 -10.72
C MET A 1 18.18 10.04 -11.17
N LEU A 2 17.20 9.46 -10.47
CA LEU A 2 16.62 8.17 -10.89
C LEU A 2 15.89 8.33 -12.24
N PRO A 3 16.09 7.44 -13.22
CA PRO A 3 15.33 7.45 -14.47
C PRO A 3 13.83 7.27 -14.22
N LEU A 4 12.98 7.96 -14.98
CA LEU A 4 11.52 7.84 -14.85
C LEU A 4 11.01 6.40 -15.08
N SER A 5 11.74 5.58 -15.84
CA SER A 5 11.42 4.17 -16.10
C SER A 5 11.50 3.28 -14.85
N ASP A 6 12.25 3.69 -13.83
CA ASP A 6 12.56 2.85 -12.67
C ASP A 6 11.58 3.10 -11.52
N PHE A 7 10.83 4.21 -11.58
CA PHE A 7 9.82 4.57 -10.57
C PHE A 7 8.72 3.51 -10.41
N PRO A 8 8.15 2.92 -11.48
CA PRO A 8 7.15 1.87 -11.31
C PRO A 8 7.68 0.65 -10.55
N ALA A 9 8.94 0.25 -10.79
CA ALA A 9 9.57 -0.85 -10.06
C ALA A 9 9.83 -0.48 -8.60
N LEU A 10 10.26 0.75 -8.34
CA LEU A 10 10.43 1.30 -6.99
C LEU A 10 9.10 1.33 -6.23
N ASP A 11 8.03 1.82 -6.86
CA ASP A 11 6.68 1.89 -6.28
C ASP A 11 6.14 0.49 -5.93
N ALA A 12 6.38 -0.49 -6.81
CA ALA A 12 6.03 -1.88 -6.54
C ALA A 12 6.85 -2.45 -5.37
N ALA A 13 8.16 -2.18 -5.32
CA ALA A 13 9.02 -2.63 -4.22
C ALA A 13 8.61 -2.01 -2.87
N LEU A 14 8.26 -0.73 -2.85
CA LEU A 14 7.78 -0.04 -1.65
C LEU A 14 6.44 -0.60 -1.16
N ASN A 15 5.52 -0.92 -2.08
CA ASN A 15 4.27 -1.59 -1.74
C ASN A 15 4.49 -3.01 -1.21
N ALA A 16 5.38 -3.78 -1.83
CA ALA A 16 5.74 -5.11 -1.35
C ALA A 16 6.37 -5.06 0.05
N ALA A 17 7.28 -4.11 0.29
CA ALA A 17 7.88 -3.87 1.59
C ALA A 17 6.82 -3.50 2.64
N SER A 18 5.88 -2.61 2.31
CA SER A 18 4.77 -2.25 3.19
C SER A 18 3.90 -3.47 3.54
N ALA A 19 3.52 -4.28 2.54
CA ALA A 19 2.74 -5.50 2.75
C ALA A 19 3.45 -6.50 3.68
N LEU A 20 4.76 -6.68 3.51
CA LEU A 20 5.58 -7.53 4.39
C LEU A 20 5.65 -6.97 5.80
N LEU A 21 5.90 -5.67 5.97
CA LEU A 21 5.96 -5.02 7.29
C LEU A 21 4.63 -5.08 8.03
N LEU A 22 3.50 -4.89 7.34
CA LEU A 22 2.16 -5.04 7.91
C LEU A 22 1.90 -6.47 8.37
N SER A 23 2.28 -7.45 7.56
CA SER A 23 2.14 -8.88 7.88
C SER A 23 2.98 -9.28 9.08
N LEU A 24 4.24 -8.83 9.13
CA LEU A 24 5.14 -9.04 10.28
C LEU A 24 4.62 -8.32 11.53
N GLY A 25 4.15 -7.08 11.39
CA GLY A 25 3.57 -6.33 12.49
C GLY A 25 2.31 -7.00 13.06
N PHE A 26 1.50 -7.64 12.22
CA PHE A 26 0.38 -8.48 12.66
C PHE A 26 0.84 -9.74 13.41
N LEU A 27 1.89 -10.40 12.93
CA LEU A 27 2.48 -11.56 13.61
C LEU A 27 3.04 -11.17 15.00
N PHE A 28 3.74 -10.03 15.09
CA PHE A 28 4.30 -9.56 16.36
C PHE A 28 3.22 -9.21 17.39
N ILE A 29 2.13 -8.55 16.99
CA ILE A 29 1.05 -8.26 17.94
C ILE A 29 0.32 -9.52 18.40
N ARG A 30 0.18 -10.54 17.53
CA ARG A 30 -0.34 -11.87 17.90
C ARG A 30 0.54 -12.56 18.94
N ARG A 31 1.87 -12.35 18.86
CA ARG A 31 2.86 -12.82 19.83
C ARG A 31 3.02 -11.90 21.05
N LYS A 32 2.17 -10.88 21.20
CA LYS A 32 2.24 -9.85 22.26
C LYS A 32 3.56 -9.06 22.29
N GLN A 33 4.32 -9.07 21.19
CA GLN A 33 5.56 -8.31 21.04
C GLN A 33 5.24 -6.88 20.57
N VAL A 34 4.78 -6.03 21.50
CA VAL A 34 4.28 -4.68 21.19
C VAL A 34 5.36 -3.76 20.61
N GLY A 35 6.61 -3.85 21.10
CA GLY A 35 7.72 -3.05 20.58
C GLY A 35 8.02 -3.33 19.11
N ALA A 36 8.14 -4.61 18.74
CA ALA A 36 8.35 -5.04 17.35
C ALA A 36 7.15 -4.68 16.46
N HIS A 37 5.92 -4.85 16.95
CA HIS A 37 4.71 -4.39 16.26
C HIS A 37 4.77 -2.89 15.94
N LYS A 38 5.11 -2.04 16.93
CA LYS A 38 5.20 -0.59 16.75
C LYS A 38 6.23 -0.22 15.69
N LEU A 39 7.41 -0.84 15.73
CA LEU A 39 8.45 -0.62 14.73
C LEU A 39 7.96 -0.98 13.33
N CYS A 40 7.36 -2.16 13.14
CA CYS A 40 6.79 -2.57 11.86
C CYS A 40 5.71 -1.63 11.35
N MET A 41 4.79 -1.18 12.21
CA MET A 41 3.71 -0.26 11.79
C MET A 41 4.25 1.11 11.39
N LEU A 42 5.25 1.63 12.10
CA LEU A 42 5.92 2.89 11.74
C LEU A 42 6.69 2.75 10.42
N SER A 43 7.44 1.66 10.24
CA SER A 43 8.15 1.39 8.98
C SER A 43 7.18 1.20 7.81
N ALA A 44 6.05 0.51 8.01
CA ALA A 44 5.01 0.35 6.99
C ALA A 44 4.37 1.69 6.61
N PHE A 45 4.14 2.56 7.59
CA PHE A 45 3.63 3.92 7.36
C PHE A 45 4.64 4.76 6.57
N SER A 46 5.92 4.75 6.97
CA SER A 46 6.98 5.48 6.27
C SER A 46 7.16 5.00 4.83
N THR A 47 7.20 3.68 4.60
CA THR A 47 7.31 3.11 3.25
C THR A 47 6.09 3.44 2.38
N SER A 48 4.88 3.38 2.94
CA SER A 48 3.65 3.78 2.21
C SER A 48 3.62 5.28 1.87
N THR A 49 4.14 6.12 2.77
CA THR A 49 4.27 7.56 2.53
C THR A 49 5.27 7.84 1.42
N LEU A 50 6.42 7.17 1.44
CA LEU A 50 7.42 7.28 0.39
C LEU A 50 6.88 6.82 -0.96
N PHE A 51 6.15 5.69 -0.99
CA PHE A 51 5.45 5.21 -2.18
C PHE A 51 4.51 6.29 -2.73
N LEU A 52 3.69 6.91 -1.89
CA LEU A 52 2.74 7.94 -2.36
C LEU A 52 3.46 9.14 -2.98
N ILE A 53 4.57 9.57 -2.38
CA ILE A 53 5.39 10.67 -2.91
C ILE A 53 5.97 10.28 -4.29
N CYS A 54 6.58 9.10 -4.39
CA CYS A 54 7.15 8.58 -5.64
C CYS A 54 6.09 8.43 -6.74
N TYR A 55 4.95 7.85 -6.42
CA TYR A 55 3.82 7.64 -7.31
C TYR A 55 3.27 8.96 -7.87
N LEU A 56 3.00 9.94 -7.00
CA LEU A 56 2.49 11.25 -7.43
C LEU A 56 3.52 11.99 -8.28
N TRP A 57 4.79 11.93 -7.91
CA TRP A 57 5.87 12.51 -8.70
C TRP A 57 5.95 11.87 -10.09
N TYR A 58 5.96 10.54 -10.17
CA TYR A 58 5.99 9.81 -11.44
C TYR A 58 4.78 10.15 -12.32
N HIS A 59 3.57 10.12 -11.77
CA HIS A 59 2.36 10.43 -12.52
C HIS A 59 2.28 11.87 -13.00
N ALA A 60 2.81 12.83 -12.23
CA ALA A 60 2.87 14.23 -12.65
C ALA A 60 3.79 14.44 -13.89
N HIS A 61 4.81 13.60 -14.07
CA HIS A 61 5.81 13.75 -15.15
C HIS A 61 5.59 12.81 -16.34
N HIS A 62 5.15 11.56 -16.10
CA HIS A 62 5.00 10.53 -17.13
C HIS A 62 3.60 10.52 -17.77
N GLY A 63 2.59 11.08 -17.10
CA GLY A 63 1.21 11.06 -17.59
C GLY A 63 0.53 9.69 -17.47
N VAL A 64 -0.46 9.41 -18.33
CA VAL A 64 -1.34 8.24 -18.20
C VAL A 64 -0.81 7.05 -19.00
N THR A 65 -0.45 5.97 -18.32
CA THR A 65 -0.08 4.69 -18.93
C THR A 65 -1.33 3.91 -19.33
N ARG A 66 -1.46 3.55 -20.61
CA ARG A 66 -2.61 2.76 -21.11
C ARG A 66 -2.32 1.27 -21.00
N PHE A 67 -3.24 0.51 -20.39
CA PHE A 67 -3.17 -0.94 -20.35
C PHE A 67 -3.45 -1.54 -21.74
N ALA A 68 -2.51 -2.32 -22.29
CA ALA A 68 -2.58 -2.86 -23.65
C ALA A 68 -3.44 -4.15 -23.78
N GLY A 69 -3.75 -4.81 -22.68
CA GLY A 69 -4.55 -6.04 -22.66
C GLY A 69 -5.97 -5.84 -23.20
N ARG A 70 -6.55 -6.89 -23.80
CA ARG A 70 -7.92 -6.91 -24.37
C ARG A 70 -8.79 -7.95 -23.65
N GLY A 71 -10.11 -7.84 -23.80
CA GLY A 71 -11.08 -8.81 -23.29
C GLY A 71 -11.18 -8.83 -21.76
N LEU A 72 -11.44 -10.01 -21.18
CA LEU A 72 -11.69 -10.20 -19.74
C LEU A 72 -10.55 -9.70 -18.84
N VAL A 73 -9.30 -9.77 -19.30
CA VAL A 73 -8.16 -9.36 -18.48
C VAL A 73 -8.08 -7.84 -18.32
N ARG A 74 -8.53 -7.08 -19.32
CA ARG A 74 -8.67 -5.61 -19.20
C ARG A 74 -9.75 -5.25 -18.19
N ALA A 75 -10.89 -5.94 -18.22
CA ALA A 75 -11.96 -5.70 -17.26
C ALA A 75 -11.45 -5.98 -15.83
N PHE A 76 -10.80 -7.12 -15.62
CA PHE A 76 -10.19 -7.46 -14.33
C PHE A 76 -9.16 -6.42 -13.88
N TYR A 77 -8.24 -6.01 -14.75
CA TYR A 77 -7.23 -4.98 -14.44
C TYR A 77 -7.88 -3.66 -14.03
N LEU A 78 -8.88 -3.18 -14.79
CA LEU A 78 -9.55 -1.91 -14.49
C LEU A 78 -10.37 -1.97 -13.20
N THR A 79 -11.04 -3.09 -12.92
CA THR A 79 -11.74 -3.30 -11.65
C THR A 79 -10.75 -3.34 -10.48
N LEU A 80 -9.64 -4.05 -10.63
CA LEU A 80 -8.59 -4.14 -9.62
C LEU A 80 -7.98 -2.76 -9.36
N LEU A 81 -7.56 -2.05 -10.41
CA LEU A 81 -6.99 -0.72 -10.33
C LEU A 81 -7.99 0.27 -9.70
N GLY A 82 -9.24 0.27 -10.17
CA GLY A 82 -10.29 1.15 -9.62
C GLY A 82 -10.52 0.90 -8.13
N SER A 83 -10.67 -0.37 -7.73
CA SER A 83 -10.83 -0.73 -6.32
C SER A 83 -9.61 -0.33 -5.48
N HIS A 84 -8.40 -0.57 -6.00
CA HIS A 84 -7.15 -0.21 -5.36
C HIS A 84 -7.06 1.30 -5.13
N THR A 85 -7.31 2.12 -6.16
CA THR A 85 -7.22 3.58 -6.06
C THR A 85 -8.23 4.14 -5.05
N ILE A 86 -9.48 3.68 -5.08
CA ILE A 86 -10.52 4.13 -4.14
C ILE A 86 -10.12 3.75 -2.70
N LEU A 87 -9.70 2.50 -2.48
CA LEU A 87 -9.29 2.03 -1.17
C LEU A 87 -7.98 2.70 -0.70
N ALA A 88 -7.08 3.07 -1.62
CA ALA A 88 -5.87 3.82 -1.32
C ALA A 88 -6.20 5.23 -0.79
N VAL A 89 -7.23 5.89 -1.32
CA VAL A 89 -7.69 7.18 -0.76
C VAL A 89 -8.28 6.98 0.64
N VAL A 90 -9.07 5.93 0.83
CA VAL A 90 -9.72 5.63 2.13
C VAL A 90 -8.71 5.21 3.21
N ILE A 91 -7.64 4.50 2.85
CA ILE A 91 -6.68 4.00 3.84
C ILE A 91 -5.85 5.13 4.46
N VAL A 92 -5.57 6.22 3.74
CA VAL A 92 -4.78 7.34 4.24
C VAL A 92 -5.34 7.92 5.56
N PRO A 93 -6.61 8.39 5.61
CA PRO A 93 -7.17 8.89 6.87
C PRO A 93 -7.30 7.78 7.93
N LEU A 94 -7.61 6.54 7.54
CA LEU A 94 -7.70 5.42 8.49
C LEU A 94 -6.36 5.12 9.16
N ALA A 95 -5.27 5.07 8.38
CA ALA A 95 -3.91 4.83 8.88
C ALA A 95 -3.48 5.96 9.82
N LEU A 96 -3.73 7.22 9.45
CA LEU A 96 -3.44 8.39 10.29
C LEU A 96 -4.20 8.34 11.62
N VAL A 97 -5.51 8.07 11.60
CA VAL A 97 -6.31 7.96 12.82
C VAL A 97 -5.84 6.78 13.68
N THR A 98 -5.50 5.65 13.05
CA THR A 98 -5.00 4.45 13.74
C THR A 98 -3.69 4.72 14.45
N LEU A 99 -2.77 5.43 13.79
CA LEU A 99 -1.46 5.82 14.34
C LEU A 99 -1.61 6.89 15.43
N TYR A 100 -2.41 7.92 15.19
CA TYR A 100 -2.70 8.96 16.18
C TYR A 100 -3.26 8.38 17.48
N ARG A 101 -4.20 7.44 17.39
CA ARG A 101 -4.77 6.76 18.57
C ARG A 101 -3.72 5.92 19.31
N ALA A 102 -2.76 5.32 18.61
CA ALA A 102 -1.65 4.61 19.24
C ALA A 102 -0.68 5.56 19.95
N LEU A 103 -0.38 6.72 19.34
CA LEU A 103 0.49 7.75 19.93
C LEU A 103 -0.14 8.43 21.17
N ARG A 104 -1.47 8.54 21.21
CA ARG A 104 -2.22 9.03 22.38
C ARG A 104 -2.51 7.95 23.42
N GLU A 105 -1.91 6.77 23.28
CA GLU A 105 -2.09 5.61 24.17
C GLU A 105 -3.55 5.14 24.31
N ARG A 106 -4.42 5.50 23.35
CA ARG A 106 -5.83 5.11 23.31
C ARG A 106 -5.98 3.74 22.67
N PHE A 107 -5.37 2.72 23.26
CA PHE A 107 -5.24 1.38 22.65
C PHE A 107 -6.58 0.68 22.39
N ALA A 108 -7.59 0.90 23.22
CA ALA A 108 -8.94 0.36 23.00
C ALA A 108 -9.56 0.87 21.68
N LEU A 109 -9.46 2.18 21.45
CA LEU A 109 -9.96 2.83 20.23
C LEU A 109 -9.08 2.52 19.02
N HIS A 110 -7.77 2.38 19.22
CA HIS A 110 -6.84 1.90 18.19
C HIS A 110 -7.23 0.49 17.74
N ARG A 111 -7.44 -0.46 18.66
CA ARG A 111 -7.80 -1.84 18.31
C ARG A 111 -9.13 -1.91 17.55
N ARG A 112 -10.11 -1.07 17.88
CA ARG A 112 -11.41 -1.03 17.21
C ARG A 112 -11.27 -0.68 15.72
N ILE A 113 -10.44 0.30 15.38
CA ILE A 113 -10.23 0.74 14.00
C ILE A 113 -9.20 -0.13 13.27
N ALA A 114 -8.15 -0.58 13.95
CA ALA A 114 -7.07 -1.38 13.38
C ALA A 114 -7.55 -2.70 12.76
N ARG A 115 -8.65 -3.28 13.26
CA ARG A 115 -9.30 -4.47 12.66
C ARG A 115 -9.77 -4.25 11.22
N TRP A 116 -10.09 -3.01 10.86
CA TRP A 116 -10.48 -2.62 9.50
C TRP A 116 -9.30 -2.03 8.73
N THR A 117 -8.49 -1.19 9.40
CA THR A 117 -7.31 -0.57 8.79
C THR A 117 -6.33 -1.62 8.27
N LEU A 118 -6.00 -2.65 9.06
CA LEU A 118 -5.01 -3.65 8.69
C LEU A 118 -5.35 -4.42 7.39
N PRO A 119 -6.52 -5.07 7.24
CA PRO A 119 -6.84 -5.80 6.02
C PRO A 119 -6.95 -4.88 4.80
N LEU A 120 -7.50 -3.66 4.97
CA LEU A 120 -7.63 -2.70 3.88
C LEU A 120 -6.25 -2.19 3.43
N TRP A 121 -5.35 -1.94 4.37
CA TRP A 121 -3.97 -1.54 4.07
C TRP A 121 -3.21 -2.66 3.35
N LEU A 122 -3.30 -3.89 3.86
CA LEU A 122 -2.70 -5.05 3.21
C LEU A 122 -3.25 -5.26 1.79
N TYR A 123 -4.56 -5.11 1.61
CA TYR A 123 -5.19 -5.20 0.29
C TYR A 123 -4.58 -4.20 -0.68
N VAL A 124 -4.53 -2.91 -0.31
CA VAL A 124 -3.97 -1.85 -1.16
C VAL A 124 -2.50 -2.14 -1.47
N SER A 125 -1.68 -2.47 -0.47
CA SER A 125 -0.26 -2.75 -0.69
C SER A 125 -0.02 -3.98 -1.58
N ALA A 126 -0.77 -5.07 -1.39
CA ALA A 126 -0.64 -6.26 -2.23
C ALA A 126 -1.12 -6.00 -3.67
N THR A 127 -2.27 -5.33 -3.83
CA THR A 127 -2.83 -5.04 -5.15
C THR A 127 -1.99 -4.06 -5.95
N GLY A 128 -1.25 -3.14 -5.29
CA GLY A 128 -0.28 -2.27 -5.98
C GLY A 128 0.83 -3.06 -6.69
N VAL A 129 1.33 -4.12 -6.06
CA VAL A 129 2.33 -5.02 -6.66
C VAL A 129 1.72 -5.80 -7.84
N ILE A 130 0.48 -6.28 -7.69
CA ILE A 130 -0.22 -7.03 -8.73
C ILE A 130 -0.47 -6.14 -9.96
N VAL A 131 -0.93 -4.90 -9.75
CA VAL A 131 -1.15 -3.93 -10.83
C VAL A 131 0.15 -3.67 -11.59
N TYR A 132 1.27 -3.46 -10.89
CA TYR A 132 2.58 -3.31 -11.53
C TYR A 132 2.96 -4.54 -12.36
N TRP A 133 2.82 -5.74 -11.80
CA TRP A 133 3.18 -6.97 -12.50
C TRP A 133 2.32 -7.20 -13.74
N MET A 134 1.01 -6.96 -13.64
CA MET A 134 0.10 -7.03 -14.79
C MET A 134 0.43 -6.01 -15.88
N LEU A 135 0.83 -4.80 -15.50
CA LEU A 135 1.10 -3.72 -16.45
C LEU A 135 2.45 -3.89 -17.16
N TYR A 136 3.49 -4.36 -16.47
CA TYR A 136 4.87 -4.37 -16.99
C TYR A 136 5.43 -5.75 -17.35
N HIS A 137 4.89 -6.84 -16.79
CA HIS A 137 5.46 -8.18 -16.98
C HIS A 137 4.51 -9.15 -17.70
N LEU A 138 3.20 -9.05 -17.48
CA LEU A 138 2.23 -10.00 -18.04
C LEU A 138 1.86 -9.73 -19.51
N TYR A 139 1.95 -8.47 -19.96
CA TYR A 139 1.52 -8.04 -21.30
C TYR A 139 2.60 -7.25 -22.05
N ARG A 140 3.85 -7.74 -21.98
CA ARG A 140 4.96 -7.22 -22.78
C ARG A 140 4.86 -7.69 -24.23
#